data_AF-A0A1N6NV95-F1
#
_entry.id   AF-A0A1N6NV95-F1
#
_cell.length_a   1.000
_cell.length_b   1.000
_cell.length_c   1.000
_cell.angle_alpha   90.00
_cell.angle_beta   90.00
_cell.angle_gamma   90.00
#
_symmetry.space_group_name_H-M   'P 1'
#
loop_
_entity.id
_entity.type
_entity.pdbx_description
1 polymer ?
#
loop_
_entity_poly.entity_id
_entity_poly.type
_entity_poly.pdbx_seq_one_letter_code
_entity_poly.pdbx_strand_id
1 'polypeptide(L)'
;MVTRVNVYVVLSRSRTVLSRTIALATRDEFTHSSLALDQGLDLMFSFGRRRAGNPFVGCFRRERFDDGLYRGMDVVPGVVLAVPVTPEQHEAIRVRITEFLLDSHAFSYNVRGLVGARFGRGHEAEDRFFCSEFVYHVLHGAGVWDLGVERWQVRPQTLLDLPGRVVFRGDLKDYVAAHRTLETLPSLTFAPARERVPG
;
A
#
# COMPACT_ATOMS: atom_id res chain seq x y z
N MET A 1 21.75 -19.30 1.72
CA MET A 1 20.75 -18.66 0.84
C MET A 1 19.99 -17.65 1.70
N VAL A 2 20.14 -16.35 1.45
CA VAL A 2 19.31 -15.33 2.12
C VAL A 2 17.94 -15.37 1.45
N THR A 3 16.91 -15.79 2.18
CA THR A 3 15.52 -15.67 1.74
C THR A 3 15.21 -14.19 1.55
N ARG A 4 14.96 -13.76 0.30
CA ARG A 4 14.61 -12.37 0.00
C ARG A 4 13.18 -12.10 0.44
N VAL A 5 13.04 -11.45 1.59
CA VAL A 5 11.75 -10.94 2.07
C VAL A 5 11.49 -9.60 1.38
N ASN A 6 10.27 -9.38 0.91
CA ASN A 6 9.87 -8.10 0.31
C ASN A 6 8.63 -7.59 1.01
N VAL A 7 8.51 -6.27 1.10
CA VAL A 7 7.23 -5.59 1.27
C VAL A 7 6.82 -4.96 -0.05
N TYR A 8 5.54 -4.67 -0.21
CA TYR A 8 4.99 -4.18 -1.47
C TYR A 8 4.38 -2.81 -1.28
N VAL A 9 4.85 -1.82 -2.05
CA VAL A 9 4.23 -0.50 -2.09
C VAL A 9 3.35 -0.41 -3.32
N VAL A 10 2.07 -0.17 -3.10
CA VAL A 10 1.05 -0.10 -4.14
C VAL A 10 0.69 1.36 -4.33
N LEU A 11 0.87 1.88 -5.53
CA LEU A 11 0.43 3.23 -5.89
C LEU A 11 -0.73 3.11 -6.87
N SER A 12 -1.82 3.81 -6.58
CA SER A 12 -3.03 3.76 -7.40
C SER A 12 -3.59 5.14 -7.66
N ARG A 13 -4.39 5.23 -8.72
CA ARG A 13 -5.13 6.44 -9.06
C ARG A 13 -6.60 6.27 -8.67
N SER A 14 -7.01 6.85 -7.54
CA SER A 14 -8.44 6.87 -7.19
C SER A 14 -9.15 8.00 -7.95
N ARG A 15 -10.41 7.79 -8.39
CA ARG A 15 -11.19 8.82 -9.11
C ARG A 15 -11.96 9.79 -8.20
N THR A 16 -11.64 9.86 -6.91
CA THR A 16 -12.39 10.73 -5.98
C THR A 16 -12.26 12.22 -6.34
N VAL A 17 -13.28 13.05 -6.07
CA VAL A 17 -13.28 14.50 -6.42
C VAL A 17 -12.04 15.22 -5.91
N LEU A 18 -11.55 14.85 -4.72
CA LEU A 18 -10.30 15.37 -4.14
C LEU A 18 -9.05 14.90 -4.91
N SER A 19 -9.03 13.65 -5.39
CA SER A 19 -7.95 13.15 -6.25
C SER A 19 -7.91 13.91 -7.58
N ARG A 20 -9.07 14.27 -8.16
CA ARG A 20 -9.11 15.14 -9.34
C ARG A 20 -8.52 16.52 -9.07
N THR A 21 -8.83 17.12 -7.91
CA THR A 21 -8.28 18.44 -7.53
C THR A 21 -6.79 18.40 -7.23
N ILE A 22 -6.30 17.35 -6.55
CA ILE A 22 -4.86 17.17 -6.26
C ILE A 22 -4.11 16.87 -7.56
N ALA A 23 -4.58 15.94 -8.39
CA ALA A 23 -3.93 15.60 -9.66
C ALA A 23 -3.89 16.79 -10.65
N LEU A 24 -4.92 17.65 -10.66
CA LEU A 24 -4.89 18.87 -11.47
C LEU A 24 -3.84 19.88 -10.95
N ALA A 25 -3.61 19.91 -9.64
CA ALA A 25 -2.67 20.83 -9.02
C ALA A 25 -1.22 20.33 -9.07
N THR A 26 -0.97 19.01 -9.01
CA THR A 26 0.37 18.43 -8.94
C THR A 26 0.85 17.73 -10.21
N ARG A 27 -0.05 17.44 -11.17
CA ARG A 27 0.21 16.61 -12.36
C ARG A 27 0.72 15.19 -12.04
N ASP A 28 0.50 14.71 -10.82
CA ASP A 28 0.95 13.38 -10.40
C ASP A 28 0.12 12.26 -11.06
N GLU A 29 0.78 11.16 -11.42
CA GLU A 29 0.16 9.97 -12.02
C GLU A 29 -0.63 9.18 -10.97
N PHE A 30 -0.10 9.12 -9.74
CA PHE A 30 -0.68 8.37 -8.62
C PHE A 30 -1.13 9.30 -7.51
N THR A 31 -2.29 9.00 -6.92
CA THR A 31 -2.95 9.85 -5.91
C THR A 31 -3.26 9.13 -4.61
N HIS A 32 -2.96 7.83 -4.54
CA HIS A 32 -3.13 6.99 -3.36
C HIS A 32 -1.97 6.02 -3.25
N SER A 33 -1.58 5.68 -2.03
CA SER A 33 -0.54 4.71 -1.75
C SER A 33 -0.96 3.75 -0.65
N SER A 34 -0.46 2.53 -0.68
CA SER A 34 -0.70 1.51 0.34
C SER A 34 0.53 0.64 0.53
N LEU A 35 0.67 0.04 1.70
CA LEU A 35 1.76 -0.87 2.04
C LEU A 35 1.18 -2.26 2.26
N ALA A 36 1.69 -3.25 1.54
CA ALA A 36 1.31 -4.65 1.68
C ALA A 36 2.48 -5.53 2.14
N LEU A 37 2.14 -6.55 2.94
CA LEU A 37 3.11 -7.48 3.53
C LEU A 37 3.29 -8.76 2.70
N ASP A 38 2.47 -8.95 1.67
CA ASP A 38 2.47 -10.13 0.81
C ASP A 38 2.33 -9.73 -0.66
N GLN A 39 2.78 -10.61 -1.55
CA GLN A 39 2.78 -10.37 -2.99
C GLN A 39 1.37 -10.31 -3.58
N GLY A 40 0.41 -11.03 -3.00
CA GLY A 40 -0.99 -11.09 -3.43
C GLY A 40 -1.79 -9.83 -3.07
N LEU A 41 -1.22 -8.95 -2.24
CA LEU A 41 -1.86 -7.74 -1.70
C LEU A 41 -3.05 -8.04 -0.78
N ASP A 42 -3.08 -9.22 -0.15
CA ASP A 42 -4.16 -9.59 0.77
C ASP A 42 -4.05 -8.89 2.13
N LEU A 43 -2.81 -8.59 2.56
CA LEU A 43 -2.45 -7.84 3.75
C LEU A 43 -1.95 -6.45 3.35
N MET A 44 -2.81 -5.69 2.66
CA MET A 44 -2.57 -4.31 2.25
C MET A 44 -3.18 -3.32 3.27
N PHE A 45 -2.44 -2.28 3.62
CA PHE A 45 -2.80 -1.30 4.64
C PHE A 45 -2.60 0.13 4.14
N SER A 46 -3.49 1.03 4.55
CA SER A 46 -3.36 2.44 4.26
C SER A 46 -4.13 3.30 5.28
N PHE A 47 -3.84 4.61 5.24
CA PHE A 47 -4.74 5.62 5.79
C PHE A 47 -5.71 6.12 4.72
N GLY A 48 -7.00 5.87 4.95
CA GLY A 48 -8.06 6.22 4.00
C GLY A 48 -9.23 6.92 4.66
N ARG A 49 -10.15 7.44 3.84
CA ARG A 49 -11.40 8.04 4.34
C ARG A 49 -12.34 6.96 4.85
N ARG A 50 -13.01 7.21 5.97
CA ARG A 50 -14.01 6.34 6.58
C ARG A 50 -15.30 6.28 5.73
N ARG A 51 -15.67 7.39 5.05
CA ARG A 51 -16.79 7.46 4.10
C ARG A 51 -16.42 8.35 2.90
N ALA A 52 -16.77 7.94 1.67
CA ALA A 52 -16.46 8.69 0.46
C ALA A 52 -17.04 10.13 0.44
N GLY A 53 -18.21 10.33 1.07
CA GLY A 53 -18.90 11.63 1.18
C GLY A 53 -18.44 12.52 2.33
N ASN A 54 -17.54 12.07 3.21
CA ASN A 54 -17.01 12.89 4.30
C ASN A 54 -15.46 12.81 4.32
N PRO A 55 -14.75 13.80 3.76
CA PRO A 55 -13.28 13.82 3.73
C PRO A 55 -12.66 14.11 5.11
N PHE A 56 -13.47 14.42 6.12
CA PHE A 56 -13.03 14.85 7.45
C PHE A 56 -12.88 13.71 8.45
N VAL A 57 -13.26 12.48 8.09
CA VAL A 57 -13.05 11.30 8.94
C VAL A 57 -12.33 10.25 8.14
N GLY A 58 -11.08 9.98 8.49
CA GLY A 58 -10.35 8.82 7.98
C GLY A 58 -9.72 8.04 9.10
N CYS A 59 -9.44 6.77 8.81
CA CYS A 59 -8.93 5.79 9.75
C CYS A 59 -7.91 4.91 9.06
N PHE A 60 -6.98 4.37 9.86
CA PHE A 60 -6.13 3.28 9.42
C PHE A 60 -6.97 2.05 9.16
N ARG A 61 -6.82 1.42 7.99
CA ARG A 61 -7.54 0.18 7.65
C ARG A 61 -6.70 -0.75 6.82
N ARG A 62 -7.01 -2.04 6.97
CA ARG A 62 -6.71 -3.04 5.94
C ARG A 62 -7.59 -2.74 4.72
N GLU A 63 -6.96 -2.59 3.56
CA GLU A 63 -7.63 -2.41 2.28
C GLU A 63 -7.77 -3.73 1.55
N ARG A 64 -8.91 -3.94 0.91
CA ARG A 64 -9.12 -5.03 -0.03
C ARG A 64 -9.71 -4.49 -1.31
N PHE A 65 -9.29 -5.01 -2.46
CA PHE A 65 -9.89 -4.66 -3.75
C PHE A 65 -11.36 -5.08 -3.88
N ASP A 66 -11.82 -5.95 -2.97
CA ASP A 66 -13.22 -6.34 -2.85
C ASP A 66 -14.06 -5.36 -2.01
N ASP A 67 -13.44 -4.37 -1.34
CA ASP A 67 -14.13 -3.38 -0.51
C ASP A 67 -14.90 -2.37 -1.36
N GLY A 68 -15.91 -1.73 -0.75
CA GLY A 68 -16.82 -0.80 -1.44
C GLY A 68 -16.15 0.37 -2.16
N LEU A 69 -14.91 0.74 -1.82
CA LEU A 69 -14.14 1.78 -2.51
C LEU A 69 -13.68 1.32 -3.91
N TYR A 70 -13.21 0.08 -4.03
CA TYR A 70 -12.67 -0.50 -5.27
C TYR A 70 -13.71 -1.26 -6.07
N ARG A 71 -14.74 -1.81 -5.40
CA ARG A 71 -15.84 -2.54 -6.04
C ARG A 71 -16.57 -1.71 -7.11
N GLY A 72 -16.75 -0.41 -6.87
CA GLY A 72 -17.42 0.50 -7.81
C GLY A 72 -16.55 1.06 -8.94
N MET A 73 -15.29 0.63 -9.06
CA MET A 73 -14.39 1.07 -10.14
C MET A 73 -14.15 -0.08 -11.11
N ASP A 74 -14.45 0.08 -12.40
CA ASP A 74 -14.22 -1.00 -13.37
C ASP A 74 -12.73 -1.31 -13.54
N VAL A 75 -11.89 -0.27 -13.52
CA VAL A 75 -10.43 -0.36 -13.66
C VAL A 75 -9.76 0.43 -12.55
N VAL A 76 -8.69 -0.12 -11.97
CA VAL A 76 -7.87 0.55 -10.94
C VAL A 76 -6.43 0.67 -11.44
N PRO A 77 -6.09 1.74 -12.20
CA PRO A 77 -4.74 1.95 -12.68
C PRO A 77 -3.77 2.11 -11.52
N GLY A 78 -2.66 1.37 -11.56
CA GLY A 78 -1.66 1.41 -10.52
C GLY A 78 -0.35 0.73 -10.88
N VAL A 79 0.57 0.82 -9.93
CA VAL A 79 1.89 0.19 -9.97
C VAL A 79 2.15 -0.50 -8.63
N VAL A 80 2.81 -1.66 -8.68
CA VAL A 80 3.24 -2.41 -7.51
C VAL A 80 4.77 -2.43 -7.50
N LEU A 81 5.35 -1.93 -6.42
CA LEU A 81 6.78 -1.92 -6.16
C LEU A 81 7.10 -3.01 -5.13
N ALA A 82 7.98 -3.95 -5.47
CA ALA A 82 8.54 -4.89 -4.49
C ALA A 82 9.83 -4.28 -3.91
N VAL A 83 9.78 -3.97 -2.62
CA VAL A 83 10.89 -3.38 -1.87
C VAL A 83 11.57 -4.49 -1.08
N PRO A 84 12.83 -4.84 -1.39
CA PRO A 84 13.57 -5.84 -0.63
C PRO A 84 13.87 -5.33 0.78
N VAL A 85 13.67 -6.18 1.78
CA VAL A 85 13.90 -5.86 3.19
C VAL A 85 14.61 -7.03 3.90
N THR A 86 15.33 -6.74 4.98
CA THR A 86 15.83 -7.79 5.87
C THR A 86 14.68 -8.36 6.72
N PRO A 87 14.84 -9.57 7.30
CA PRO A 87 13.86 -10.12 8.24
C PRO A 87 13.55 -9.18 9.42
N GLU A 88 14.57 -8.48 9.93
CA GLU A 88 14.45 -7.55 11.05
C GLU A 88 13.64 -6.31 10.63
N GLN A 89 13.92 -5.75 9.45
CA GLN A 89 13.16 -4.63 8.89
C GLN A 89 11.69 -5.04 8.64
N HIS A 90 11.47 -6.24 8.10
CA HIS A 90 10.13 -6.77 7.89
C HIS A 90 9.34 -6.90 9.19
N GLU A 91 9.97 -7.39 10.26
CA GLU A 91 9.33 -7.49 11.56
C GLU A 91 9.05 -6.10 12.17
N ALA A 92 9.99 -5.16 12.06
CA ALA A 92 9.76 -3.77 12.49
C ALA A 92 8.56 -3.14 11.77
N ILE A 93 8.43 -3.36 10.46
CA ILE A 93 7.26 -2.92 9.67
C ILE A 93 5.98 -3.55 10.21
N ARG A 94 5.98 -4.87 10.45
CA ARG A 94 4.81 -5.60 10.97
C ARG A 94 4.37 -5.10 12.34
N VAL A 95 5.31 -4.90 13.25
CA VAL A 95 5.03 -4.34 14.59
C VAL A 95 4.40 -2.96 14.45
N ARG A 96 5.00 -2.08 13.62
CA ARG A 96 4.47 -0.72 13.44
C ARG A 96 3.06 -0.71 12.85
N ILE A 97 2.79 -1.55 11.83
CA ILE A 97 1.44 -1.72 11.28
C ILE A 97 0.47 -2.22 12.35
N THR A 98 0.90 -3.15 13.19
CA THR A 98 0.07 -3.74 14.25
C THR A 98 -0.29 -2.71 15.31
N GLU A 99 0.63 -1.82 15.69
CA GLU A 99 0.35 -0.69 16.58
C GLU A 99 -0.74 0.23 16.01
N PHE A 100 -0.67 0.55 14.70
CA PHE A 100 -1.73 1.31 14.03
C PHE A 100 -3.08 0.58 14.00
N LEU A 101 -3.10 -0.77 13.94
CA LEU A 101 -4.35 -1.56 14.02
C LEU A 101 -4.95 -1.53 15.42
N LEU A 102 -4.11 -1.78 16.44
CA LEU A 102 -4.53 -1.90 17.84
C LEU A 102 -5.02 -0.55 18.39
N ASP A 103 -4.43 0.55 17.93
CA ASP A 103 -4.78 1.91 18.36
C ASP A 103 -5.52 2.70 17.27
N SER A 104 -6.30 1.99 16.44
CA SER A 104 -7.06 2.56 15.32
C SER A 104 -8.09 3.63 15.73
N HIS A 105 -8.38 3.78 17.03
CA HIS A 105 -9.20 4.85 17.59
C HIS A 105 -8.42 6.13 17.91
N ALA A 106 -7.10 6.07 18.15
CA ALA A 106 -6.26 7.25 18.37
C ALA A 106 -5.75 7.88 17.07
N PHE A 107 -5.63 7.10 15.99
CA PHE A 107 -5.11 7.60 14.71
C PHE A 107 -6.24 8.02 13.74
N SER A 108 -6.32 9.31 13.46
CA SER A 108 -7.27 9.92 12.53
C SER A 108 -6.58 10.39 11.24
N TYR A 109 -7.32 10.87 10.23
CA TYR A 109 -6.75 11.35 8.97
C TYR A 109 -6.33 12.83 9.09
N ASN A 110 -5.20 13.24 8.48
CA ASN A 110 -4.72 14.63 8.55
C ASN A 110 -5.51 15.61 7.69
N VAL A 111 -6.73 15.94 8.11
CA VAL A 111 -7.58 16.87 7.38
C VAL A 111 -7.04 18.31 7.41
N ARG A 112 -6.30 18.68 8.46
CA ARG A 112 -5.68 20.02 8.57
C ARG A 112 -4.53 20.17 7.57
N GLY A 113 -3.75 19.12 7.34
CA GLY A 113 -2.74 19.06 6.29
C GLY A 113 -3.30 19.28 4.87
N LEU A 114 -4.56 18.88 4.62
CA LEU A 114 -5.19 19.02 3.29
C LEU A 114 -5.50 20.49 2.95
N VAL A 115 -5.80 21.30 3.96
CA VAL A 115 -5.99 22.76 3.80
C VAL A 115 -4.62 23.46 3.74
N GLY A 116 -3.64 23.00 4.53
CA GLY A 116 -2.28 23.54 4.57
C GLY A 116 -1.44 23.29 3.30
N ALA A 117 -1.63 22.15 2.63
CA ALA A 117 -0.96 21.80 1.38
C ALA A 117 -1.28 22.77 0.23
N ARG A 118 -2.45 23.42 0.25
CA ARG A 118 -2.81 24.48 -0.72
C ARG A 118 -2.06 25.80 -0.46
N PHE A 119 -1.52 26.01 0.74
CA PHE A 119 -0.83 27.23 1.17
C PHE A 119 0.66 27.01 1.50
N GLY A 120 1.25 25.86 1.15
CA GLY A 120 2.66 25.56 1.41
C GLY A 120 3.03 25.44 2.90
N ARG A 121 2.05 25.16 3.77
CA ARG A 121 2.26 24.96 5.21
C ARG A 121 1.74 23.58 5.62
N GLY A 122 2.60 22.57 5.64
CA GLY A 122 2.28 21.29 6.27
C GLY A 122 2.27 21.43 7.80
N HIS A 123 1.38 20.70 8.47
CA HIS A 123 1.42 20.54 9.92
C HIS A 123 1.61 19.05 10.18
N GLU A 124 2.78 18.69 10.69
CA GLU A 124 3.01 17.35 11.21
C GLU A 124 2.15 17.18 12.46
N ALA A 125 1.18 16.28 12.39
CA ALA A 125 0.36 15.92 13.52
C ALA A 125 0.57 14.42 13.75
N GLU A 126 1.02 14.07 14.95
CA GLU A 126 1.41 12.70 15.30
C GLU A 126 0.25 11.70 15.17
N ASP A 127 -0.99 12.19 15.27
CA ASP A 127 -2.25 11.44 15.25
C ASP A 127 -2.91 11.40 13.86
N ARG A 128 -2.23 11.90 12.82
CA ARG A 128 -2.86 12.30 11.56
C ARG A 128 -1.96 12.04 10.35
N PHE A 129 -2.35 11.06 9.53
CA PHE A 129 -1.56 10.63 8.36
C PHE A 129 -2.33 10.72 7.04
N PHE A 130 -1.66 11.19 5.99
CA PHE A 130 -1.96 10.84 4.60
C PHE A 130 -1.47 9.43 4.26
N CYS A 131 -2.04 8.84 3.21
CA CYS A 131 -1.63 7.52 2.72
C CYS A 131 -0.12 7.42 2.41
N SER A 132 0.49 8.48 1.86
CA SER A 132 1.92 8.53 1.55
C SER A 132 2.79 8.77 2.77
N GLU A 133 2.35 9.64 3.68
CA GLU A 133 3.01 9.87 4.97
C GLU A 133 3.10 8.58 5.78
N PHE A 134 2.03 7.78 5.81
CA PHE A 134 2.01 6.49 6.49
C PHE A 134 3.05 5.51 5.91
N VAL A 135 3.06 5.34 4.59
CA VAL A 135 4.01 4.41 3.93
C VAL A 135 5.44 4.85 4.24
N TYR A 136 5.74 6.14 4.11
CA TYR A 136 7.05 6.66 4.44
C TYR A 136 7.39 6.51 5.92
N HIS A 137 6.48 6.85 6.84
CA HIS A 137 6.70 6.73 8.28
C HIS A 137 7.07 5.30 8.69
N VAL A 138 6.38 4.30 8.14
CA VAL A 138 6.63 2.89 8.43
C VAL A 138 7.98 2.43 7.85
N LEU A 139 8.27 2.76 6.59
CA LEU A 139 9.51 2.34 5.94
C LEU A 139 10.75 3.05 6.52
N HIS A 140 10.63 4.35 6.79
CA HIS A 140 11.67 5.15 7.43
C HIS A 140 11.93 4.67 8.86
N GLY A 141 10.89 4.45 9.67
CA GLY A 141 11.02 3.94 11.03
C GLY A 141 11.63 2.53 11.11
N ALA A 142 11.46 1.72 10.06
CA ALA A 142 12.10 0.41 9.94
C ALA A 142 13.51 0.47 9.33
N GLY A 143 14.05 1.66 9.03
CA GLY A 143 15.37 1.83 8.42
C GLY A 143 15.47 1.30 6.99
N VAL A 144 14.36 1.24 6.25
CA VAL A 144 14.33 0.76 4.86
C VAL A 144 14.68 1.88 3.88
N TRP A 145 14.20 3.10 4.16
CA TRP A 145 14.37 4.23 3.26
C TRP A 145 14.26 5.57 3.98
N ASP A 146 15.14 6.50 3.64
CA ASP A 146 15.12 7.88 4.11
C ASP A 146 15.21 8.82 2.90
N LEU A 147 14.23 9.73 2.80
CA LEU A 147 14.15 10.73 1.74
C LEU A 147 14.87 12.03 2.12
N GLY A 148 15.25 12.22 3.38
CA GLY A 148 15.78 13.48 3.90
C GLY A 148 14.77 14.63 3.85
N VAL A 149 13.48 14.32 3.82
CA VAL A 149 12.38 15.31 3.80
C VAL A 149 11.42 15.07 4.96
N GLU A 150 10.72 16.12 5.34
CA GLU A 150 9.66 16.04 6.35
C GLU A 150 8.48 15.19 5.81
N ARG A 151 7.76 14.51 6.71
CA ARG A 151 6.77 13.50 6.31
C ARG A 151 5.66 14.13 5.45
N TRP A 152 5.23 15.34 5.79
CA TRP A 152 4.18 16.06 5.09
C TRP A 152 4.50 16.41 3.63
N GLN A 153 5.78 16.34 3.24
CA GLN A 153 6.23 16.60 1.88
C GLN A 153 6.13 15.35 0.99
N VAL A 154 5.94 14.17 1.59
CA VAL A 154 5.88 12.90 0.87
C VAL A 154 4.54 12.73 0.17
N ARG A 155 4.60 12.51 -1.14
CA ARG A 155 3.44 12.28 -2.00
C ARG A 155 3.43 10.84 -2.50
N PRO A 156 2.28 10.27 -2.92
CA PRO A 156 2.27 8.94 -3.52
C PRO A 156 3.25 8.82 -4.70
N GLN A 157 3.39 9.88 -5.50
CA GLN A 157 4.32 9.93 -6.61
C GLN A 157 5.79 9.79 -6.19
N THR A 158 6.21 10.38 -5.04
CA THR A 158 7.61 10.31 -4.59
C THR A 158 8.00 8.90 -4.16
N LEU A 159 7.03 8.05 -3.81
CA LEU A 159 7.27 6.65 -3.46
C LEU A 159 7.74 5.80 -4.66
N LEU A 160 7.67 6.30 -5.89
CA LEU A 160 8.27 5.64 -7.05
C LEU A 160 9.80 5.56 -6.95
N ASP A 161 10.42 6.45 -6.17
CA ASP A 161 11.88 6.53 -5.98
C ASP A 161 12.38 5.58 -4.88
N LEU A 162 11.51 4.75 -4.30
CA LEU A 162 11.89 3.71 -3.36
C LEU A 162 12.95 2.78 -3.97
N PRO A 163 13.89 2.23 -3.16
CA PRO A 163 14.91 1.28 -3.62
C PRO A 163 14.32 -0.13 -3.85
N GLY A 164 13.23 -0.21 -4.61
CA GLY A 164 12.53 -1.42 -5.00
C GLY A 164 12.48 -1.60 -6.51
N ARG A 165 11.82 -2.67 -6.96
CA ARG A 165 11.57 -2.93 -8.38
C ARG A 165 10.08 -2.85 -8.66
N VAL A 166 9.71 -2.26 -9.80
CA VAL A 166 8.34 -2.36 -10.31
C VAL A 166 8.09 -3.80 -10.72
N VAL A 167 7.15 -4.48 -10.05
CA VAL A 167 6.74 -5.85 -10.38
C VAL A 167 5.46 -5.90 -11.21
N PHE A 168 4.69 -4.81 -11.22
CA PHE A 168 3.48 -4.70 -12.02
C PHE A 168 3.14 -3.24 -12.31
N ARG A 169 2.60 -2.97 -13.50
CA ARG A 169 1.96 -1.70 -13.87
C ARG A 169 0.77 -2.01 -14.78
N GLY A 170 -0.41 -1.52 -14.43
CA GLY A 170 -1.65 -1.85 -15.15
C GLY A 170 -2.88 -1.72 -14.25
N ASP A 171 -3.90 -2.53 -14.51
CA ASP A 171 -5.05 -2.64 -13.62
C ASP A 171 -4.72 -3.52 -12.40
N LEU A 172 -4.78 -2.95 -11.21
CA LEU A 172 -4.51 -3.66 -9.96
C LEU A 172 -5.54 -4.78 -9.70
N LYS A 173 -6.74 -4.72 -10.29
CA LYS A 173 -7.71 -5.82 -10.20
C LYS A 173 -7.22 -7.07 -10.92
N ASP A 174 -6.64 -6.90 -12.11
CA ASP A 174 -6.05 -7.99 -12.89
C ASP A 174 -4.87 -8.62 -12.14
N TYR A 175 -4.03 -7.78 -11.52
CA TYR A 175 -2.90 -8.25 -10.71
C TYR A 175 -3.35 -9.18 -9.58
N VAL A 176 -4.37 -8.77 -8.81
CA VAL A 176 -4.88 -9.56 -7.68
C VAL A 176 -5.58 -10.84 -8.17
N ALA A 177 -6.35 -10.76 -9.26
CA ALA A 177 -7.00 -11.93 -9.85
C ALA A 177 -5.99 -12.98 -10.32
N ALA A 178 -4.89 -12.55 -10.95
CA ALA A 178 -3.82 -13.43 -11.37
C ALA A 178 -3.13 -14.12 -10.19
N HIS A 179 -2.83 -13.39 -9.10
CA HIS A 179 -2.18 -13.95 -7.92
C HIS A 179 -3.08 -14.93 -7.15
N ARG A 180 -4.38 -14.65 -7.05
CA ARG A 180 -5.35 -15.58 -6.46
C ARG A 180 -5.43 -16.89 -7.24
N THR A 181 -5.36 -16.82 -8.58
CA THR A 181 -5.36 -18.00 -9.45
C THR A 181 -4.10 -18.84 -9.25
N LEU A 182 -2.94 -18.20 -9.07
CA LEU A 182 -1.68 -18.90 -8.80
C LEU A 182 -1.68 -19.62 -7.44
N GLU A 183 -2.30 -19.04 -6.41
CA GLU A 183 -2.45 -19.72 -5.11
C GLU A 183 -3.47 -20.88 -5.13
N THR A 184 -4.44 -20.84 -6.05
CA THR A 184 -5.46 -21.90 -6.20
C THR A 184 -5.05 -23.01 -7.16
N LEU A 185 -3.94 -22.89 -7.89
CA LEU A 185 -3.37 -24.03 -8.62
C LEU A 185 -2.80 -25.02 -7.60
N PRO A 186 -3.40 -26.20 -7.40
CA PRO A 186 -2.81 -27.21 -6.53
C PRO A 186 -1.43 -27.55 -7.11
N SER A 187 -0.43 -27.56 -6.22
CA SER A 187 0.91 -28.02 -6.52
C SER A 187 0.85 -29.26 -7.41
N LEU A 188 1.52 -29.21 -8.56
CA LEU A 188 1.68 -30.33 -9.50
C LEU A 188 1.97 -31.60 -8.69
N THR A 189 0.92 -32.39 -8.47
CA THR A 189 1.02 -33.60 -7.67
C THR A 189 1.72 -34.59 -8.58
N PHE A 190 2.98 -34.90 -8.29
CA PHE A 190 3.63 -36.02 -8.94
C PHE A 190 2.77 -37.25 -8.69
N ALA A 191 2.22 -37.81 -9.77
CA ALA A 191 1.50 -39.07 -9.70
C ALA A 191 2.41 -40.09 -9.00
N PRO A 192 1.87 -40.92 -8.07
CA PRO A 192 2.69 -41.93 -7.43
C PRO A 192 3.35 -42.79 -8.51
N ALA A 193 4.65 -43.01 -8.37
CA ALA A 193 5.43 -43.83 -9.28
C ALA A 193 4.70 -45.16 -9.46
N ARG A 194 4.38 -45.50 -10.73
CA ARG A 194 3.80 -46.80 -11.06
C ARG A 194 4.70 -47.88 -10.46
N GLU A 195 4.17 -48.61 -9.49
CA GLU A 195 4.78 -49.85 -9.01
C GLU A 195 4.95 -50.78 -10.21
N ARG A 196 6.20 -51.09 -10.55
CA ARG A 196 6.48 -52.21 -11.44
C ARG A 196 6.09 -53.46 -10.67
N VAL A 197 4.99 -54.08 -11.05
CA VAL A 197 4.66 -55.44 -10.61
C VAL A 197 5.71 -56.37 -11.23
N PRO A 198 6.49 -57.13 -10.43
CA PRO A 198 7.24 -58.27 -10.93
C PRO A 198 6.38 -59.53 -10.75
N GLY A 199 6.11 -60.24 -11.84
CA GLY A 199 5.40 -61.53 -11.83
C GLY A 199 4.68 -61.79 -13.13
#